data_AF-A0A359E7J7-F1
#
_entry.id   AF-A0A359E7J7-F1
#
_cell.length_a   1.000
_cell.length_b   1.000
_cell.length_c   1.000
_cell.angle_alpha   90.00
_cell.angle_beta   90.00
_cell.angle_gamma   90.00
#
_symmetry.space_group_name_H-M   'P 1'
#
loop_
_entity.id
_entity.type
_entity.pdbx_description
1 polymer ?
#
loop_
_entity_poly.entity_id
_entity_poly.type
_entity_poly.pdbx_seq_one_letter_code
_entity_poly.pdbx_strand_id
1 'polypeptide(L)'
;YQSSVFEEMLENLKALGFELKLGEHVWSQRGYLAGMDEQRAGDLMNMFEDPEVDGIMCIRGGWGCNRILPLLDYEVIRNNPKVFCGF
;
A
#
# COMPACT_ATOMS: atom_id res chain seq x y z
N TYR A 1 -6.12 -14.34 1.39
CA TYR A 1 -5.14 -14.40 2.51
C TYR A 1 -5.75 -15.22 3.63
N GLN A 2 -4.94 -15.85 4.49
CA GLN A 2 -5.46 -16.32 5.78
C GLN A 2 -5.80 -15.06 6.58
N SER A 3 -7.08 -14.74 6.70
CA SER A 3 -7.57 -13.45 7.21
C SER A 3 -6.99 -13.10 8.59
N SER A 4 -6.69 -14.11 9.39
CA SER A 4 -6.18 -13.97 10.76
C SER A 4 -4.84 -13.23 10.87
N VAL A 5 -3.89 -13.45 9.94
CA VAL A 5 -2.56 -12.80 10.04
C VAL A 5 -2.64 -11.32 9.69
N PHE A 6 -3.51 -10.98 8.73
CA PHE A 6 -3.73 -9.58 8.36
C PHE A 6 -4.43 -8.82 9.49
N GLU A 7 -5.46 -9.42 10.08
CA GLU A 7 -6.16 -8.84 11.24
C GLU A 7 -5.23 -8.61 12.42
N GLU A 8 -4.39 -9.60 12.76
CA GLU A 8 -3.38 -9.48 13.82
C GLU A 8 -2.38 -8.34 13.55
N MET A 9 -1.93 -8.18 12.30
CA MET A 9 -1.07 -7.05 11.91
C MET A 9 -1.76 -5.70 12.15
N LEU A 10 -3.05 -5.56 11.79
CA LEU A 10 -3.79 -4.32 12.02
C LEU A 10 -3.98 -4.04 13.52
N GLU A 11 -4.26 -5.06 14.32
CA GLU A 11 -4.38 -4.93 15.77
C GLU A 11 -3.06 -4.47 16.41
N ASN A 12 -1.94 -5.07 16.00
CA ASN A 12 -0.62 -4.72 16.49
C ASN A 12 -0.24 -3.28 16.12
N LEU A 13 -0.49 -2.85 14.88
CA LEU A 13 -0.21 -1.47 14.46
C LEU A 13 -1.09 -0.45 15.21
N LYS A 14 -2.37 -0.76 15.43
CA LYS A 14 -3.24 0.07 16.28
C LYS A 14 -2.77 0.13 17.73
N ALA A 15 -2.31 -0.99 18.29
CA ALA A 15 -1.76 -1.05 19.65
C ALA A 15 -0.47 -0.24 19.81
N LEU A 16 0.29 -0.04 18.73
CA LEU A 16 1.45 0.87 18.68
C LEU A 16 1.05 2.35 18.57
N GLY A 17 -0.24 2.67 18.42
CA GLY A 17 -0.76 4.03 18.36
C GLY A 17 -0.91 4.61 16.96
N PHE A 18 -0.83 3.79 15.91
CA PHE A 18 -1.05 4.25 14.54
C PHE A 18 -2.54 4.27 14.16
N GLU A 19 -2.95 5.32 13.46
CA GLU A 19 -4.21 5.34 12.71
C GLU A 19 -4.00 4.67 11.35
N LEU A 20 -4.89 3.74 10.99
CA LEU A 20 -4.70 2.89 9.80
C LEU A 20 -5.67 3.28 8.70
N LYS A 21 -5.12 3.66 7.55
CA LYS A 21 -5.85 3.80 6.29
C LYS A 21 -5.48 2.65 5.36
N LEU A 22 -6.47 1.86 4.93
CA LEU A 22 -6.26 0.76 3.99
C LEU A 22 -6.46 1.25 2.56
N GLY A 23 -5.67 0.72 1.62
CA GLY A 23 -5.91 0.91 0.18
C GLY A 23 -7.24 0.29 -0.23
N GLU A 24 -7.89 0.87 -1.23
CA GLU A 24 -9.18 0.42 -1.73
C GLU A 24 -9.10 -1.03 -2.24
N HIS A 25 -7.95 -1.39 -2.83
CA HIS A 25 -7.72 -2.69 -3.44
C HIS A 25 -6.90 -3.64 -2.58
N VAL A 26 -6.79 -3.39 -1.27
CA VAL A 26 -6.01 -4.21 -0.32
C VAL A 26 -6.35 -5.71 -0.34
N TRP A 27 -7.60 -6.04 -0.65
CA TRP A 27 -8.10 -7.43 -0.74
C TRP A 27 -8.17 -7.98 -2.17
N SER A 28 -7.86 -7.16 -3.17
CA SER A 28 -7.95 -7.55 -4.58
C SER A 28 -6.93 -8.63 -4.92
N GLN A 29 -7.28 -9.49 -5.87
CA GLN A 29 -6.42 -10.57 -6.33
C GLN A 29 -6.54 -10.76 -7.84
N ARG A 30 -5.40 -10.99 -8.50
CA ARG A 30 -5.32 -11.37 -9.91
C ARG A 30 -4.29 -12.49 -10.06
N GLY A 31 -4.75 -13.74 -10.02
CA GLY A 31 -3.85 -14.89 -9.97
C GLY A 31 -2.95 -14.81 -8.74
N TYR A 32 -1.62 -14.78 -8.94
CA TYR A 32 -0.65 -14.63 -7.86
C TYR A 32 -0.34 -13.18 -7.47
N LEU A 33 -0.96 -12.19 -8.14
CA LEU A 33 -0.76 -10.76 -7.89
C LEU A 33 -1.85 -10.20 -6.97
N ALA A 34 -1.52 -9.10 -6.27
CA ALA A 34 -2.40 -8.36 -5.37
C ALA A 34 -3.42 -7.44 -6.11
N GLY A 35 -3.95 -7.89 -7.26
CA GLY A 35 -4.85 -7.12 -8.12
C GLY A 35 -4.25 -6.75 -9.48
N MET A 36 -4.98 -5.95 -10.25
CA MET A 36 -4.52 -5.39 -11.52
C MET A 36 -3.37 -4.39 -11.30
N ASP A 37 -2.60 -4.07 -12.34
CA ASP A 37 -1.45 -3.16 -12.20
C ASP A 37 -1.94 -1.73 -11.87
N GLU A 38 -3.04 -1.32 -12.49
CA GLU A 38 -3.69 -0.01 -12.32
C GLU A 38 -4.27 0.15 -10.90
N GLN A 39 -4.87 -0.91 -10.35
CA GLN A 39 -5.40 -0.92 -8.99
C GLN A 39 -4.28 -0.70 -7.95
N ARG A 40 -3.17 -1.42 -8.11
CA ARG A 40 -2.04 -1.34 -7.18
C ARG A 40 -1.28 -0.01 -7.30
N ALA A 41 -1.16 0.51 -8.52
CA ALA A 41 -0.61 1.85 -8.75
C ALA A 41 -1.53 2.92 -8.14
N GLY A 42 -2.84 2.82 -8.36
CA GLY A 42 -3.85 3.73 -7.83
C GLY A 42 -3.83 3.78 -6.30
N ASP A 43 -3.84 2.63 -5.61
CA ASP A 43 -3.73 2.57 -4.15
C ASP A 43 -2.47 3.28 -3.65
N LEU A 44 -1.33 3.09 -4.31
CA LEU A 44 -0.08 3.74 -3.92
C LEU A 44 -0.13 5.25 -4.15
N MET A 45 -0.61 5.69 -5.32
CA MET A 45 -0.71 7.11 -5.66
C MET A 45 -1.67 7.83 -4.73
N ASN A 46 -2.84 7.24 -4.44
CA ASN A 46 -3.82 7.79 -3.51
C ASN A 46 -3.20 8.03 -2.12
N MET A 47 -2.35 7.12 -1.64
CA MET A 47 -1.67 7.28 -0.34
C MET A 47 -0.58 8.35 -0.37
N PHE A 48 0.08 8.57 -1.50
CA PHE A 48 1.02 9.69 -1.65
C PHE A 48 0.30 11.04 -1.73
N GLU A 49 -0.79 11.12 -2.49
CA GLU A 49 -1.58 12.35 -2.67
C GLU A 49 -2.33 12.78 -1.41
N ASP A 50 -2.66 11.84 -0.53
CA ASP A 50 -3.41 12.12 0.68
C ASP A 50 -2.55 12.84 1.74
N PRO A 51 -2.88 14.09 2.11
CA PRO A 51 -2.15 14.84 3.13
C PRO A 51 -2.36 14.30 4.55
N GLU A 52 -3.36 13.45 4.81
CA GLU A 52 -3.59 12.82 6.12
C GLU A 52 -2.70 11.58 6.35
N VAL A 53 -1.99 11.11 5.31
CA VAL A 53 -1.13 9.92 5.41
C VAL A 53 0.31 10.33 5.69
N ASP A 54 0.77 10.08 6.91
CA ASP A 54 2.16 10.35 7.34
C ASP A 54 3.19 9.31 6.85
N GLY A 55 2.72 8.10 6.54
CA GLY A 55 3.58 7.00 6.12
C GLY A 55 2.82 5.87 5.44
N ILE A 56 3.51 5.18 4.54
CA ILE A 56 2.99 4.08 3.73
C ILE A 56 3.79 2.83 4.06
N MET A 57 3.09 1.77 4.47
CA MET A 57 3.66 0.46 4.74
C MET A 57 3.11 -0.58 3.75
N CYS A 58 4.00 -1.24 3.02
CA CYS A 58 3.62 -2.38 2.19
C CYS A 58 3.29 -3.58 3.08
N ILE A 59 2.08 -4.13 2.94
CA ILE A 59 1.58 -5.25 3.75
C ILE A 59 2.50 -6.48 3.67
N ARG A 60 3.06 -6.74 2.48
CA ARG A 60 4.08 -7.77 2.25
C ARG A 60 4.72 -7.61 0.88
N GLY A 61 5.84 -8.28 0.70
CA GLY A 61 6.43 -8.53 -0.61
C GLY A 61 5.67 -9.59 -1.43
N GLY A 62 6.23 -9.92 -2.58
CA GLY A 62 5.66 -10.85 -3.55
C GLY A 62 6.22 -10.58 -4.94
N TRP A 63 5.43 -10.82 -5.97
CA TRP A 63 5.81 -10.57 -7.36
C TRP A 63 5.03 -9.41 -7.96
N GLY A 64 5.61 -8.78 -8.97
CA GLY A 64 4.92 -7.78 -9.82
C GLY A 64 4.92 -6.35 -9.30
N CYS A 65 5.72 -6.00 -8.28
CA CYS A 65 5.90 -4.60 -7.85
C CYS A 65 6.56 -3.76 -8.96
N ASN A 66 7.53 -4.31 -9.68
CA ASN A 66 8.19 -3.61 -10.79
C ASN A 66 7.24 -3.26 -11.95
N ARG A 67 6.11 -3.98 -12.08
CA ARG A 67 5.13 -3.76 -13.15
C ARG A 67 4.39 -2.43 -13.03
N ILE A 68 4.28 -1.90 -11.81
CA ILE A 68 3.55 -0.64 -11.58
C ILE A 68 4.44 0.59 -11.73
N LEU A 69 5.77 0.44 -11.79
CA LEU A 69 6.70 1.57 -11.90
C LEU A 69 6.36 2.52 -13.07
N PRO A 70 6.02 2.04 -14.28
CA PRO A 70 5.64 2.93 -15.39
C PRO A 70 4.29 3.65 -15.20
N LEU A 71 3.49 3.26 -14.21
CA LEU A 71 2.17 3.81 -13.92
C LEU A 71 2.21 4.86 -12.79
N LEU A 72 3.36 5.05 -12.15
CA LEU A 72 3.49 5.99 -11.03
C LEU A 72 3.76 7.41 -11.54
N ASP A 73 3.12 8.39 -10.90
CA ASP A 73 3.48 9.80 -11.07
C ASP A 73 4.59 10.16 -10.06
N TYR A 74 5.81 10.23 -10.56
CA TYR A 74 6.98 10.55 -9.74
C TYR A 74 7.05 12.02 -9.30
N GLU A 75 6.36 12.95 -9.98
CA GLU A 75 6.27 14.33 -9.51
C GLU A 75 5.34 14.42 -8.29
N VAL A 76 4.22 13.70 -8.31
CA VAL A 76 3.34 13.56 -7.14
C VAL A 76 4.10 12.96 -5.97
N ILE A 77 4.85 11.87 -6.17
CA ILE A 77 5.68 11.26 -5.12
C ILE A 77 6.73 12.27 -4.59
N ARG A 78 7.41 12.99 -5.48
CA ARG A 78 8.44 13.98 -5.11
C ARG A 78 7.86 15.13 -4.28
N ASN A 79 6.65 15.59 -4.62
CA ASN A 79 5.99 16.70 -3.95
C ASN A 79 5.31 16.31 -2.63
N ASN A 80 5.13 15.01 -2.37
CA ASN A 80 4.50 14.50 -1.14
C ASN A 80 5.42 13.51 -0.40
N PRO A 81 6.61 13.95 0.06
CA PRO A 81 7.56 13.06 0.72
C PRO A 81 6.99 12.53 2.03
N LYS A 82 6.95 11.21 2.16
CA LYS A 82 6.53 10.50 3.38
C LYS A 82 7.30 9.20 3.55
N VAL A 83 7.24 8.61 4.75
CA VAL A 83 7.90 7.32 5.00
C VAL A 83 7.29 6.27 4.07
N PHE A 84 8.12 5.55 3.32
CA PHE A 84 7.70 4.42 2.48
C PHE A 84 8.48 3.17 2.90
N CYS A 85 7.79 2.17 3.44
CA CYS A 85 8.40 1.03 4.12
C CYS A 85 7.95 -0.32 3.55
N GLY A 86 8.93 -1.20 3.30
CA GLY A 86 8.77 -2.56 2.79
C GLY A 86 10.14 -3.21 2.55
N PHE A 87 10.17 -4.51 2.21
CA PHE A 87 11.37 -5.28 1.88
C PHE A 87 11.15 -6.12 0.62
#